data_AF-A0A6I2KUP5-F1
#
_entry.id   AF-A0A6I2KUP5-F1
#
_cell.length_a   1.000
_cell.length_b   1.000
_cell.length_c   1.000
_cell.angle_alpha   90.00
_cell.angle_beta   90.00
_cell.angle_gamma   90.00
#
_symmetry.space_group_name_H-M   'P 1'
#
loop_
_entity.id
_entity.type
_entity.pdbx_description
1 polymer ?
#
loop_
_entity_poly.entity_id
_entity_poly.type
_entity_poly.pdbx_seq_one_letter_code
_entity_poly.pdbx_strand_id
1 'polypeptide(L)'
;MKKVLASKQFSKAHRCAALLSYLMYHALGQDEPRPPSEHEIGVAVFGRDRVTYFTGDDPIVRVQAGRLRLRLAAYYAEEGCADSLRISIPLGSYQPKVERIASAPPVPAASRSPLLMLFRPLACLGSSPLLAAYALGLNDELGYRLYRALSSIRRIDADTPLAALSPAPGARVLEGTVRQDAARVRVSLLLRGVADGAVLWYEQFDDASCATIAAQENMAERCVLALRKYLPA
;
A
#
# COMPACT_ATOMS: atom_id res chain seq x y z
N MET A 1 10.88 16.87 -7.67
CA MET A 1 12.02 16.06 -8.16
C MET A 1 13.33 16.35 -7.42
N LYS A 2 13.81 17.61 -7.36
CA LYS A 2 15.09 17.97 -6.71
C LYS A 2 15.25 17.46 -5.26
N LYS A 3 14.19 17.59 -4.44
CA LYS A 3 14.17 17.06 -3.05
C LYS A 3 14.39 15.55 -2.97
N VAL A 4 13.60 14.77 -3.73
CA VAL A 4 13.70 13.30 -3.77
C VAL A 4 15.09 12.85 -4.16
N LEU A 5 15.69 13.45 -5.20
CA LEU A 5 17.01 13.06 -5.70
C LEU A 5 18.16 13.45 -4.74
N ALA A 6 17.99 14.50 -3.95
CA ALA A 6 18.96 14.95 -2.95
C ALA A 6 18.89 14.17 -1.61
N SER A 7 17.84 13.37 -1.41
CA SER A 7 17.60 12.63 -0.17
C SER A 7 18.67 11.58 0.13
N LYS A 8 18.72 11.11 1.38
CA LYS A 8 19.62 10.00 1.77
C LYS A 8 19.33 8.74 0.96
N GLN A 9 18.06 8.53 0.61
CA GLN A 9 17.63 7.38 -0.18
C GLN A 9 18.08 7.43 -1.65
N PHE A 10 18.45 8.59 -2.20
CA PHE A 10 18.81 8.73 -3.62
C PHE A 10 20.21 9.30 -3.88
N SER A 11 20.79 10.06 -2.95
CA SER A 11 22.09 10.72 -3.10
C SER A 11 23.24 9.80 -3.49
N LYS A 12 23.25 8.56 -2.96
CA LYS A 12 24.25 7.52 -3.30
C LYS A 12 23.76 6.48 -4.31
N ALA A 13 22.52 6.60 -4.78
CA ALA A 13 21.87 5.61 -5.65
C ALA A 13 21.77 6.11 -7.10
N HIS A 14 22.92 6.41 -7.72
CA HIS A 14 23.00 7.08 -9.02
C HIS A 14 22.18 6.41 -10.13
N ARG A 15 22.18 5.08 -10.21
CA ARG A 15 21.37 4.33 -11.20
C ARG A 15 19.85 4.49 -10.99
N CYS A 16 19.39 4.47 -9.74
CA CYS A 16 17.97 4.69 -9.43
C CYS A 16 17.58 6.16 -9.64
N ALA A 17 18.47 7.10 -9.31
CA ALA A 17 18.27 8.52 -9.55
C ALA A 17 18.18 8.85 -11.05
N ALA A 18 19.05 8.26 -11.88
CA ALA A 18 19.03 8.39 -13.33
C ALA A 18 17.73 7.81 -13.92
N LEU A 19 17.34 6.61 -13.50
CA LEU A 19 16.09 5.99 -13.92
C LEU A 19 14.88 6.85 -13.56
N LEU A 20 14.77 7.32 -12.31
CA LEU A 20 13.66 8.18 -11.88
C LEU A 20 13.59 9.47 -12.70
N SER A 21 14.74 10.09 -12.95
CA SER A 21 14.83 11.33 -13.73
C SER A 21 14.37 11.11 -15.17
N TYR A 22 14.79 10.02 -15.80
CA TYR A 22 14.39 9.64 -17.16
C TYR A 22 12.88 9.40 -17.26
N LEU A 23 12.32 8.62 -16.33
CA LEU A 23 10.88 8.34 -16.30
C LEU A 23 10.05 9.61 -16.07
N MET A 24 10.51 10.51 -15.19
CA MET A 24 9.82 11.78 -14.95
C MET A 24 9.91 12.75 -16.10
N TYR A 25 11.04 12.79 -16.80
CA TYR A 25 11.19 13.57 -18.02
C TYR A 25 10.17 13.13 -19.09
N HIS A 26 10.05 11.82 -19.31
CA HIS A 26 9.07 11.29 -20.27
C HIS A 26 7.62 11.52 -19.84
N ALA A 27 7.32 11.46 -18.54
CA ALA A 27 5.95 11.64 -18.05
C ALA A 27 5.48 13.11 -18.02
N LEU A 28 6.40 14.08 -17.93
CA LEU A 28 6.07 15.51 -17.80
C LEU A 28 6.39 16.33 -19.05
N GLY A 29 7.21 15.82 -19.96
CA GLY A 29 7.74 16.56 -21.11
C GLY A 29 7.10 16.23 -22.46
N GLN A 30 5.96 15.53 -22.50
CA GLN A 30 5.29 15.11 -23.73
C GLN A 30 3.80 15.50 -23.67
N ASP A 31 3.27 15.99 -24.79
CA ASP A 31 1.84 16.33 -24.94
C ASP A 31 0.94 15.08 -24.81
N GLU A 32 1.47 13.91 -25.17
CA GLU A 32 0.83 12.60 -25.00
C GLU A 32 1.77 11.62 -24.26
N PRO A 33 1.66 11.53 -22.91
CA PRO A 33 2.60 10.76 -22.11
C PRO A 33 2.38 9.25 -22.27
N ARG A 34 3.30 8.58 -22.97
CA ARG A 34 3.40 7.12 -23.06
C ARG A 34 4.55 6.59 -22.19
N PRO A 35 4.39 5.44 -21.52
CA PRO A 35 5.48 4.81 -20.81
C PRO A 35 6.59 4.38 -21.78
N PRO A 36 7.88 4.69 -21.48
CA PRO A 36 8.98 4.14 -22.24
C PRO A 36 9.03 2.63 -22.05
N SER A 37 9.37 1.92 -23.13
CA SER A 37 9.59 0.48 -23.12
C SER A 37 10.85 0.13 -22.33
N GLU A 38 10.93 -1.13 -21.89
CA GLU A 38 12.11 -1.64 -21.20
C GLU A 38 13.39 -1.49 -22.04
N HIS A 39 13.29 -1.73 -23.35
CA HIS A 39 14.42 -1.58 -24.28
C HIS A 39 14.93 -0.14 -24.33
N GLU A 40 14.02 0.82 -24.51
CA GLU A 40 14.35 2.26 -24.55
C GLU A 40 15.03 2.71 -23.25
N ILE A 41 14.56 2.25 -22.10
CA ILE A 41 15.17 2.55 -20.80
C ILE A 41 16.57 1.93 -20.70
N GLY A 42 16.74 0.68 -21.13
CA GLY A 42 18.04 -0.01 -21.11
C GLY A 42 19.10 0.74 -21.89
N VAL A 43 18.75 1.22 -23.08
CA VAL A 43 19.66 2.02 -23.92
C VAL A 43 19.91 3.39 -23.29
N ALA A 44 18.85 4.14 -22.99
CA ALA A 44 18.97 5.55 -22.60
C ALA A 44 19.55 5.77 -21.19
N VAL A 45 19.27 4.87 -20.25
CA VAL A 45 19.66 5.03 -18.83
C VAL A 45 20.82 4.13 -18.44
N PHE A 46 20.87 2.91 -18.98
CA PHE A 46 21.86 1.91 -18.59
C PHE A 46 22.95 1.69 -19.64
N GLY A 47 22.94 2.47 -20.73
CA GLY A 47 23.99 2.44 -21.76
C GLY A 47 24.09 1.11 -22.48
N ARG A 48 22.97 0.38 -22.58
CA ARG A 48 22.93 -0.87 -23.34
C ARG A 48 22.95 -0.59 -24.84
N ASP A 49 23.59 -1.48 -25.58
CA ASP A 49 23.65 -1.38 -27.04
C ASP A 49 22.27 -1.59 -27.65
N ARG A 50 21.86 -0.71 -28.57
CA ARG A 50 20.52 -0.74 -29.14
C ARG A 50 20.25 -2.00 -29.97
N VAL A 51 21.27 -2.57 -30.60
CA VAL A 51 21.16 -3.71 -31.53
C VAL A 51 21.24 -5.04 -30.79
N THR A 52 22.12 -5.14 -29.79
CA THR A 52 22.37 -6.42 -29.08
C THR A 52 21.64 -6.54 -27.75
N TYR A 53 20.96 -5.49 -27.27
CA TYR A 53 20.23 -5.55 -26.01
C TYR A 53 18.87 -6.22 -26.15
N PHE A 54 18.73 -7.40 -25.54
CA PHE A 54 17.48 -8.11 -25.41
C PHE A 54 17.01 -8.09 -23.95
N THR A 55 15.80 -7.59 -23.72
CA THR A 55 15.23 -7.43 -22.38
C THR A 55 14.91 -8.77 -21.71
N GLY A 56 14.74 -9.85 -22.48
CA GLY A 56 14.58 -11.21 -21.95
C GLY A 56 15.81 -11.66 -21.16
N ASP A 57 17.00 -11.43 -21.72
CA ASP A 57 18.27 -11.96 -21.21
C ASP A 57 18.92 -11.06 -20.17
N ASP A 58 18.75 -9.73 -20.29
CA ASP A 58 19.30 -8.77 -19.33
C ASP A 58 18.19 -8.01 -18.57
N PRO A 59 17.92 -8.41 -17.31
CA PRO A 59 16.84 -7.86 -16.49
C PRO A 59 17.22 -6.54 -15.80
N ILE A 60 18.30 -5.85 -16.20
CA ILE A 60 18.82 -4.66 -15.52
C ILE A 60 17.72 -3.62 -15.24
N VAL A 61 16.84 -3.36 -16.21
CA VAL A 61 15.75 -2.39 -16.06
C VAL A 61 14.73 -2.87 -15.03
N ARG A 62 14.29 -4.13 -15.09
CA ARG A 62 13.36 -4.72 -14.10
C ARG A 62 13.92 -4.66 -12.69
N VAL A 63 15.19 -5.02 -12.52
CA VAL A 63 15.89 -5.00 -11.22
C VAL A 63 15.98 -3.58 -10.67
N GLN A 64 16.39 -2.61 -11.51
CA GLN A 64 16.51 -1.23 -11.08
C GLN A 64 15.15 -0.58 -10.82
N ALA A 65 14.10 -0.94 -11.55
CA ALA A 65 12.74 -0.50 -11.29
C ALA A 65 12.23 -1.04 -9.95
N GLY A 66 12.52 -2.30 -9.60
CA GLY A 66 12.23 -2.85 -8.27
C GLY A 66 12.91 -2.06 -7.16
N ARG A 67 14.22 -1.79 -7.30
CA ARG A 67 15.00 -1.00 -6.34
C ARG A 67 14.50 0.45 -6.23
N LEU A 68 14.10 1.04 -7.35
CA LEU A 68 13.54 2.39 -7.39
C LEU A 68 12.23 2.47 -6.62
N ARG A 69 11.31 1.50 -6.79
CA ARG A 69 10.06 1.42 -6.02
C ARG A 69 10.31 1.35 -4.51
N LEU A 70 11.26 0.50 -4.08
CA LEU A 70 11.63 0.37 -2.67
C LEU A 70 12.19 1.67 -2.10
N ARG A 71 13.05 2.36 -2.86
CA ARG A 71 13.64 3.65 -2.43
C ARG A 71 12.62 4.78 -2.37
N LEU A 72 11.68 4.84 -3.32
CA LEU A 72 10.56 5.78 -3.23
C LEU A 72 9.71 5.50 -1.98
N ALA A 73 9.42 4.24 -1.69
CA ALA A 73 8.70 3.87 -0.47
C ALA A 73 9.44 4.29 0.81
N ALA A 74 10.77 4.08 0.87
CA ALA A 74 11.59 4.50 2.01
C ALA A 74 11.67 6.03 2.14
N TYR A 75 11.84 6.75 1.03
CA TYR A 75 11.86 8.22 1.03
C TYR A 75 10.58 8.81 1.62
N TYR A 76 9.41 8.35 1.15
CA TYR A 76 8.12 8.85 1.62
C TYR A 76 7.73 8.36 3.03
N ALA A 77 8.42 7.36 3.56
CA ALA A 77 8.27 6.94 4.97
C ALA A 77 9.11 7.81 5.93
N GLU A 78 10.16 8.45 5.43
CA GLU A 78 11.12 9.23 6.22
C GLU A 78 11.14 10.70 5.76
N GLU A 79 12.14 11.12 4.99
CA GLU A 79 12.42 12.51 4.61
C GLU A 79 11.28 13.19 3.85
N GLY A 80 10.49 12.41 3.10
CA GLY A 80 9.39 12.87 2.27
C GLY A 80 8.01 12.74 2.90
N CYS A 81 7.88 12.38 4.18
CA CYS A 81 6.58 12.11 4.81
C CYS A 81 5.59 13.29 4.72
N ALA A 82 6.11 14.52 4.74
CA ALA A 82 5.33 15.76 4.66
C ALA A 82 5.30 16.38 3.25
N ASP A 83 5.87 15.71 2.22
CA ASP A 83 5.85 16.26 0.87
C ASP A 83 4.45 16.16 0.25
N SER A 84 3.94 17.28 -0.25
CA SER A 84 2.61 17.39 -0.89
C SER A 84 2.49 16.70 -2.26
N LEU A 85 3.59 16.12 -2.77
CA LEU A 85 3.66 15.45 -4.06
C LEU A 85 4.27 14.07 -3.88
N ARG A 86 3.49 13.03 -4.16
CA ARG A 86 3.95 11.65 -4.09
C ARG A 86 4.16 11.07 -5.47
N ILE A 87 5.36 10.52 -5.68
CA ILE A 87 5.74 9.82 -6.91
C ILE A 87 5.66 8.32 -6.62
N SER A 88 4.95 7.58 -7.47
CA SER A 88 4.90 6.11 -7.45
C SER A 88 5.14 5.53 -8.84
N ILE A 89 5.60 4.28 -8.91
CA ILE A 89 5.79 3.55 -10.17
C ILE A 89 5.06 2.21 -10.02
N PRO A 90 3.89 2.03 -10.67
CA PRO A 90 3.11 0.80 -10.58
C PRO A 90 3.90 -0.44 -11.00
N LEU A 91 3.52 -1.61 -10.48
CA LEU A 91 4.06 -2.88 -10.95
C LEU A 91 3.69 -3.13 -12.41
N GLY A 92 4.57 -3.77 -13.16
CA GLY A 92 4.37 -4.03 -14.60
C GLY A 92 4.39 -2.80 -15.51
N SER A 93 4.58 -1.60 -14.95
CA SER A 93 4.63 -0.35 -15.71
C SER A 93 5.90 0.43 -15.39
N TYR A 94 6.39 1.16 -16.38
CA TYR A 94 7.42 2.19 -16.23
C TYR A 94 6.82 3.60 -16.24
N GLN A 95 5.48 3.75 -16.22
CA GLN A 95 4.83 5.05 -16.10
C GLN A 95 4.84 5.51 -14.63
N PRO A 96 5.55 6.60 -14.30
CA PRO A 96 5.45 7.18 -12.97
C PRO A 96 4.12 7.93 -12.82
N LYS A 97 3.49 7.81 -11.66
CA LYS A 97 2.31 8.56 -11.26
C LYS A 97 2.71 9.62 -10.23
N VAL A 98 2.28 10.86 -10.46
CA VAL A 98 2.47 11.98 -9.53
C VAL A 98 1.11 12.37 -8.99
N GLU A 99 0.92 12.19 -7.69
CA GLU A 99 -0.31 12.53 -7.01
C GLU A 99 -0.06 13.69 -6.04
N ARG A 100 -0.91 14.72 -6.12
CA ARG A 100 -0.91 15.79 -5.12
C ARG A 100 -1.65 15.28 -3.90
N ILE A 101 -0.91 14.96 -2.85
CA ILE A 101 -1.47 14.71 -1.55
C ILE A 101 -1.66 16.07 -0.91
N ALA A 102 -2.90 16.43 -0.54
CA ALA A 102 -3.14 17.65 0.19
C ALA A 102 -2.24 17.63 1.44
N SER A 103 -1.23 18.50 1.46
CA SER A 103 -0.53 18.80 2.70
C SER A 103 -1.58 19.41 3.60
N ALA A 104 -2.08 18.65 4.57
CA ALA A 104 -2.82 19.25 5.66
C ALA A 104 -1.93 20.38 6.20
N PRO A 105 -2.47 21.58 6.49
CA PRO A 105 -1.69 22.61 7.15
C PRO A 105 -1.02 22.00 8.40
N PRO A 106 0.14 22.50 8.85
CA PRO A 106 0.68 22.09 10.14
C PRO A 106 -0.33 22.56 11.18
N VAL A 107 -1.28 21.71 11.51
CA VAL A 107 -2.18 21.93 12.63
C VAL A 107 -1.26 21.97 13.82
N PRO A 108 -1.27 23.05 14.64
CA PRO A 108 -0.47 23.09 15.84
C PRO A 108 -0.74 21.81 16.61
N ALA A 109 0.32 21.20 17.15
CA ALA A 109 0.28 19.98 17.96
C ALA A 109 -0.50 20.22 19.26
N ALA A 110 -1.78 20.55 19.16
CA ALA A 110 -2.75 20.26 20.17
C ALA A 110 -2.83 18.75 20.20
N SER A 111 -2.25 18.16 21.24
CA SER A 111 -2.40 16.77 21.71
C SER A 111 -3.66 16.07 21.19
N ARG A 112 -3.65 15.64 19.93
CA ARG A 112 -4.53 14.58 19.46
C ARG A 112 -3.79 13.34 19.89
N SER A 113 -4.20 12.77 21.02
CA SER A 113 -3.86 11.39 21.33
C SER A 113 -4.04 10.59 20.03
N PRO A 114 -3.02 9.85 19.56
CA PRO A 114 -3.12 9.13 18.29
C PRO A 114 -4.37 8.28 18.36
N LEU A 115 -5.27 8.45 17.38
CA LEU A 115 -6.53 7.73 17.35
C LEU A 115 -6.22 6.23 17.36
N LEU A 116 -6.61 5.56 18.44
CA LEU A 116 -6.33 4.15 18.63
C LEU A 116 -7.16 3.33 17.63
N MET A 117 -6.47 2.61 16.75
CA MET A 117 -7.12 1.63 15.89
C MET A 117 -7.00 0.23 16.51
N LEU A 118 -8.14 -0.41 16.71
CA LEU A 118 -8.23 -1.79 17.14
C LEU A 118 -8.49 -2.67 15.91
N PHE A 119 -7.80 -3.79 15.80
CA PHE A 119 -8.05 -4.77 14.76
C PHE A 119 -8.48 -6.09 15.39
N ARG A 120 -9.73 -6.48 15.15
CA ARG A 120 -10.27 -7.78 15.49
C ARG A 120 -10.07 -8.73 14.32
N PRO A 121 -9.48 -9.92 14.52
CA PRO A 121 -9.33 -10.91 13.47
C PRO A 121 -10.66 -11.18 12.76
N LEU A 122 -10.62 -11.26 11.44
CA LEU A 122 -11.79 -11.54 10.61
C LEU A 122 -12.31 -12.94 10.91
N ALA A 123 -13.61 -13.05 11.14
CA ALA A 123 -14.27 -14.32 11.39
C ALA A 123 -14.43 -15.13 10.09
N CYS A 124 -14.00 -16.38 10.09
CA CYS A 124 -14.24 -17.31 8.99
C CYS A 124 -15.64 -17.91 9.09
N LEU A 125 -16.54 -17.57 8.16
CA LEU A 125 -17.92 -18.05 8.12
C LEU A 125 -18.09 -19.26 7.19
N GLY A 126 -17.16 -20.21 7.27
CA GLY A 126 -17.24 -21.46 6.51
C GLY A 126 -16.39 -22.54 7.13
N SER A 127 -16.73 -23.79 6.82
CA SER A 127 -16.12 -24.98 7.43
C SER A 127 -14.97 -25.57 6.60
N SER A 128 -14.63 -24.97 5.46
CA SER A 128 -13.56 -25.45 4.59
C SER A 128 -12.18 -25.20 5.21
N PRO A 129 -11.31 -26.21 5.35
CA PRO A 129 -9.94 -26.02 5.83
C PRO A 129 -9.13 -25.03 5.00
N LEU A 130 -9.35 -25.00 3.68
CA LEU A 130 -8.70 -24.06 2.77
C LEU A 130 -9.14 -22.61 3.04
N LEU A 131 -10.43 -22.41 3.31
CA LEU A 131 -10.94 -21.09 3.68
C LEU A 131 -10.41 -20.63 5.03
N ALA A 132 -10.33 -21.54 6.01
CA ALA A 132 -9.76 -21.23 7.33
C ALA A 132 -8.29 -20.83 7.22
N ALA A 133 -7.48 -21.58 6.46
CA ALA A 133 -6.08 -21.23 6.19
C ALA A 133 -5.96 -19.89 5.45
N TYR A 134 -6.85 -19.63 4.48
CA TYR A 134 -6.90 -18.35 3.80
C TYR A 134 -7.23 -17.18 4.74
N ALA A 135 -8.22 -17.34 5.62
CA ALA A 135 -8.61 -16.32 6.59
C ALA A 135 -7.49 -16.04 7.59
N LEU A 136 -6.76 -17.06 8.04
CA LEU A 136 -5.57 -16.89 8.89
C LEU A 136 -4.49 -16.05 8.19
N GLY A 137 -4.09 -16.44 6.97
CA GLY A 137 -3.08 -15.70 6.21
C GLY A 137 -3.51 -14.27 5.89
N LEU A 138 -4.79 -14.07 5.54
CA LEU A 138 -5.36 -12.73 5.32
C LEU A 138 -5.32 -11.86 6.60
N ASN A 139 -5.59 -12.44 7.76
CA ASN A 139 -5.49 -11.72 9.04
C ASN A 139 -4.06 -11.27 9.35
N ASP A 140 -3.07 -12.09 9.04
CA ASP A 140 -1.66 -11.73 9.22
C ASP A 140 -1.23 -10.63 8.25
N GLU A 141 -1.64 -10.73 6.99
CA GLU A 141 -1.32 -9.74 5.98
C GLU A 141 -1.97 -8.38 6.28
N LEU A 142 -3.25 -8.38 6.68
CA LEU A 142 -3.94 -7.17 7.14
C LEU A 142 -3.26 -6.59 8.37
N GLY A 143 -2.94 -7.42 9.36
CA GLY A 143 -2.24 -7.00 10.57
C GLY A 143 -0.90 -6.34 10.26
N TYR A 144 -0.09 -6.96 9.39
CA TYR A 144 1.21 -6.43 8.95
C TYR A 144 1.06 -5.10 8.21
N ARG A 145 0.15 -5.02 7.23
CA ARG A 145 -0.05 -3.80 6.44
C ARG A 145 -0.60 -2.65 7.27
N LEU A 146 -1.55 -2.92 8.17
CA LEU A 146 -2.10 -1.91 9.05
C LEU A 146 -1.05 -1.42 10.07
N TYR A 147 -0.23 -2.33 10.62
CA TYR A 147 0.89 -1.96 11.49
C TYR A 147 1.88 -1.03 10.78
N ARG A 148 2.17 -1.28 9.50
CA ARG A 148 3.04 -0.40 8.72
C ARG A 148 2.39 0.91 8.29
N ALA A 149 1.06 0.96 8.21
CA ALA A 149 0.33 2.12 7.73
C ALA A 149 -0.07 3.10 8.86
N LEU A 150 -0.13 2.63 10.11
CA LEU A 150 -0.70 3.38 11.23
C LEU A 150 0.33 3.65 12.32
N SER A 151 0.23 4.82 12.96
CA SER A 151 1.07 5.19 14.10
C SER A 151 0.70 4.47 15.40
N SER A 152 -0.55 4.01 15.54
CA SER A 152 -1.05 3.31 16.74
C SER A 152 -2.16 2.31 16.39
N ILE A 153 -1.81 1.03 16.31
CA ILE A 153 -2.74 -0.09 16.15
C ILE A 153 -2.55 -1.13 17.26
N ARG A 154 -3.65 -1.74 17.71
CA ARG A 154 -3.65 -2.88 18.63
C ARG A 154 -4.50 -4.01 18.05
N ARG A 155 -3.94 -5.21 17.95
CA ARG A 155 -4.73 -6.43 17.71
C ARG A 155 -5.44 -6.81 19.01
N ILE A 156 -6.72 -7.15 18.91
CA ILE A 156 -7.55 -7.63 20.02
C ILE A 156 -8.03 -9.05 19.72
N ASP A 157 -8.38 -9.81 20.75
CA ASP A 157 -8.92 -11.15 20.55
C ASP A 157 -10.30 -11.09 19.89
N ALA A 158 -10.62 -12.13 19.12
CA ALA A 158 -11.88 -12.25 18.40
C ALA A 158 -13.09 -12.09 19.33
N ASP A 159 -13.00 -12.66 20.53
CA ASP A 159 -14.09 -12.71 21.51
C ASP A 159 -14.13 -11.51 22.45
N THR A 160 -13.20 -10.55 22.32
CA THR A 160 -13.18 -9.36 23.19
C THR A 160 -14.45 -8.54 22.95
N PRO A 161 -15.36 -8.39 23.92
CA PRO A 161 -16.60 -7.63 23.72
C PRO A 161 -16.28 -6.14 23.50
N LEU A 162 -17.07 -5.45 22.67
CA LEU A 162 -16.88 -4.02 22.43
C LEU A 162 -16.95 -3.20 23.73
N ALA A 163 -17.85 -3.58 24.64
CA ALA A 163 -18.01 -2.94 25.95
C ALA A 163 -16.80 -3.11 26.89
N ALA A 164 -15.92 -4.10 26.64
CA ALA A 164 -14.70 -4.30 27.40
C ALA A 164 -13.54 -3.43 26.89
N LEU A 165 -13.70 -2.78 25.73
CA LEU A 165 -12.69 -1.89 25.16
C LEU A 165 -12.78 -0.52 25.83
N SER A 166 -11.64 0.03 26.27
CA SER A 166 -11.59 1.38 26.82
C SER A 166 -12.03 2.39 25.75
N PRO A 167 -13.09 3.19 25.99
CA PRO A 167 -13.59 4.15 25.02
C PRO A 167 -12.67 5.38 25.02
N ALA A 168 -11.47 5.23 24.47
CA ALA A 168 -10.64 6.37 24.19
C ALA A 168 -11.33 7.24 23.12
N PRO A 169 -11.34 8.58 23.26
CA PRO A 169 -11.97 9.47 22.30
C PRO A 169 -11.50 9.19 20.86
N GLY A 170 -12.44 8.85 19.99
CA GLY A 170 -12.18 8.52 18.59
C GLY A 170 -11.53 7.16 18.33
N ALA A 171 -11.44 6.27 19.33
CA ALA A 171 -11.01 4.89 19.11
C ALA A 171 -11.97 4.16 18.17
N ARG A 172 -11.40 3.36 17.27
CA ARG A 172 -12.15 2.62 16.24
C ARG A 172 -11.76 1.16 16.26
N VAL A 173 -12.71 0.29 15.97
CA VAL A 173 -12.46 -1.14 15.77
C VAL A 173 -12.74 -1.51 14.31
N LEU A 174 -11.75 -2.13 13.68
CA LEU A 174 -11.87 -2.82 12.41
C LEU A 174 -12.20 -4.27 12.69
N GLU A 175 -13.29 -4.74 12.12
CA GLU A 175 -13.78 -6.11 12.22
C GLU A 175 -14.36 -6.56 10.88
N GLY A 176 -14.65 -7.85 10.75
CA GLY A 176 -15.19 -8.35 9.51
C GLY A 176 -15.26 -9.86 9.42
N THR A 177 -15.61 -10.33 8.23
CA THR A 177 -15.84 -11.75 7.95
C THR A 177 -15.23 -12.16 6.63
N VAL A 178 -14.86 -13.43 6.55
CA VAL A 178 -14.41 -14.10 5.35
C VAL A 178 -15.36 -15.27 5.10
N ARG A 179 -15.93 -15.35 3.90
CA ARG A 179 -16.80 -16.47 3.48
C ARG A 179 -16.52 -16.86 2.04
N GLN A 180 -16.92 -18.07 1.66
CA GLN A 180 -16.69 -18.59 0.33
C GLN A 180 -17.92 -19.34 -0.18
N ASP A 181 -18.19 -19.17 -1.48
CA ASP A 181 -19.07 -20.04 -2.26
C ASP A 181 -18.24 -20.76 -3.35
N ALA A 182 -18.89 -21.51 -4.24
CA ALA A 182 -18.19 -22.29 -5.27
C ALA A 182 -17.36 -21.42 -6.25
N ALA A 183 -17.70 -20.16 -6.43
CA ALA A 183 -17.10 -19.29 -7.45
C ALA A 183 -16.16 -18.23 -6.87
N ARG A 184 -16.38 -17.80 -5.62
CA ARG A 184 -15.68 -16.64 -5.06
C ARG A 184 -15.48 -16.72 -3.55
N VAL A 185 -14.50 -15.93 -3.12
CA VAL A 185 -14.30 -15.57 -1.72
C VAL A 185 -14.73 -14.13 -1.54
N ARG A 186 -15.50 -13.89 -0.48
CA ARG A 186 -15.94 -12.57 -0.08
C ARG A 186 -15.37 -12.21 1.27
N VAL A 187 -14.70 -11.07 1.32
CA VAL A 187 -14.26 -10.42 2.55
C VAL A 187 -15.19 -9.23 2.80
N SER A 188 -15.79 -9.15 3.98
CA SER A 188 -16.58 -8.00 4.41
C SER A 188 -15.85 -7.32 5.55
N LEU A 189 -15.60 -6.02 5.43
CA LEU A 189 -14.95 -5.23 6.47
C LEU A 189 -15.90 -4.16 6.98
N LEU A 190 -15.83 -3.94 8.28
CA LEU A 190 -16.60 -2.95 9.01
C LEU A 190 -15.67 -2.17 9.92
N LEU A 191 -15.77 -0.85 9.87
CA LEU A 191 -15.13 0.06 10.81
C LEU A 191 -16.20 0.68 11.71
N ARG A 192 -16.00 0.57 13.02
CA ARG A 192 -16.96 1.03 14.02
C ARG A 192 -16.29 1.92 15.07
N GLY A 193 -16.99 2.94 15.56
CA GLY A 193 -16.59 3.70 16.74
C GLY A 193 -16.70 2.85 18.02
N VAL A 194 -15.70 2.90 18.90
CA VAL A 194 -15.74 2.14 20.17
C VAL A 194 -16.71 2.77 21.16
N ALA A 195 -16.78 4.10 21.21
CA ALA A 195 -17.57 4.83 22.20
C ALA A 195 -19.09 4.79 21.94
N ASP A 196 -19.50 4.93 20.67
CA ASP A 196 -20.91 5.04 20.26
C ASP A 196 -21.41 3.81 19.50
N GLY A 197 -20.52 2.87 19.14
CA GLY A 197 -20.85 1.73 18.32
C GLY A 197 -21.25 2.08 16.89
N ALA A 198 -21.08 3.33 16.44
CA ALA A 198 -21.53 3.77 15.13
C ALA A 198 -20.71 3.13 14.01
N VAL A 199 -21.38 2.67 12.95
CA VAL A 199 -20.72 2.18 11.74
C VAL A 199 -20.19 3.36 10.94
N LEU A 200 -18.87 3.47 10.86
CA LEU A 200 -18.18 4.56 10.16
C LEU A 200 -17.90 4.21 8.70
N TRP A 201 -17.71 2.93 8.40
CA TRP A 201 -17.49 2.44 7.05
C TRP A 201 -17.78 0.94 6.98
N TYR A 202 -18.30 0.48 5.84
CA TYR A 202 -18.54 -0.93 5.55
C TYR A 202 -18.30 -1.17 4.06
N GLU A 203 -17.56 -2.22 3.72
CA GLU A 203 -17.30 -2.57 2.31
C GLU A 203 -17.07 -4.07 2.14
N GLN A 204 -17.35 -4.56 0.92
CA GLN A 204 -17.16 -5.97 0.55
C GLN A 204 -16.21 -6.08 -0.63
N PHE A 205 -15.33 -7.07 -0.56
CA PHE A 205 -14.33 -7.38 -1.56
C PHE A 205 -14.50 -8.82 -2.01
N ASP A 206 -14.72 -8.99 -3.31
CA ASP A 206 -14.78 -10.29 -3.94
C ASP A 206 -13.46 -10.58 -4.68
N ASP A 207 -13.08 -11.85 -4.66
CA ASP A 207 -12.03 -12.41 -5.52
C ASP A 207 -12.41 -13.82 -5.98
N ALA A 208 -11.88 -14.22 -7.13
CA ALA A 208 -12.04 -15.59 -7.61
C ALA A 208 -11.25 -16.55 -6.69
N SER A 209 -11.81 -17.72 -6.41
CA SER A 209 -11.21 -18.88 -5.69
C SER A 209 -9.87 -18.65 -4.95
N CYS A 210 -9.87 -18.75 -3.62
CA CYS A 210 -8.66 -18.63 -2.81
C CYS A 210 -7.87 -19.93 -2.68
N ALA A 211 -6.54 -19.82 -2.72
CA ALA A 211 -5.62 -20.79 -2.08
C ALA A 211 -4.17 -20.27 -1.95
N THR A 212 -3.83 -19.13 -2.55
CA THR A 212 -2.44 -18.68 -2.67
C THR A 212 -2.13 -17.51 -1.72
N ILE A 213 -0.86 -17.39 -1.34
CA ILE A 213 -0.34 -16.23 -0.60
C ILE A 213 -0.59 -14.94 -1.41
N ALA A 214 -0.36 -14.97 -2.73
CA ALA A 214 -0.60 -13.82 -3.60
C ALA A 214 -2.06 -13.33 -3.56
N ALA A 215 -3.03 -14.24 -3.44
CA ALA A 215 -4.44 -13.86 -3.28
C ALA A 215 -4.68 -13.14 -1.94
N GLN A 216 -4.05 -13.61 -0.85
CA GLN A 216 -4.13 -12.95 0.46
C GLN A 216 -3.51 -11.55 0.43
N GLU A 217 -2.32 -11.41 -0.17
CA GLU A 217 -1.61 -10.13 -0.36
C GLU A 217 -2.45 -9.13 -1.16
N ASN A 218 -2.98 -9.55 -2.31
CA ASN A 218 -3.79 -8.71 -3.18
C ASN A 218 -5.10 -8.27 -2.49
N MET A 219 -5.76 -9.20 -1.79
CA MET A 219 -6.98 -8.89 -1.03
C MET A 219 -6.69 -7.89 0.09
N ALA A 220 -5.65 -8.14 0.88
CA ALA A 220 -5.27 -7.24 1.97
C ALA A 220 -4.88 -5.85 1.47
N GLU A 221 -4.19 -5.75 0.33
CA GLU A 221 -3.87 -4.47 -0.29
C GLU A 221 -5.12 -3.67 -0.65
N ARG A 222 -6.08 -4.31 -1.33
CA ARG A 222 -7.36 -3.68 -1.72
C ARG A 222 -8.15 -3.21 -0.49
N CYS A 223 -8.22 -4.04 0.54
CA CYS A 223 -8.85 -3.69 1.82
C CYS A 223 -8.19 -2.45 2.43
N VAL A 224 -6.86 -2.47 2.63
CA VAL A 224 -6.14 -1.35 3.26
C VAL A 224 -6.25 -0.07 2.42
N LEU A 225 -6.21 -0.18 1.09
CA LEU A 225 -6.42 0.95 0.17
C LEU A 225 -7.78 1.60 0.36
N ALA A 226 -8.85 0.82 0.43
CA ALA A 226 -10.21 1.32 0.66
C ALA A 226 -10.36 1.95 2.05
N LEU A 227 -9.68 1.40 3.05
CA LEU A 227 -9.66 1.93 4.42
C LEU A 227 -8.94 3.28 4.55
N ARG A 228 -8.00 3.64 3.66
CA ARG A 228 -7.10 4.80 3.84
C ARG A 228 -7.79 6.10 4.23
N LYS A 229 -8.95 6.41 3.63
CA LYS A 229 -9.71 7.64 3.92
C LYS A 229 -10.33 7.67 5.33
N TYR A 230 -10.38 6.53 6.00
CA TYR A 230 -10.88 6.35 7.36
C TYR A 230 -9.80 5.99 8.37
N LEU A 231 -8.54 5.84 7.93
CA LEU A 231 -7.41 5.63 8.80
C LEU A 231 -6.99 6.97 9.43
N PRO A 232 -6.58 7.00 10.70
CA PRO A 232 -5.94 8.17 11.26
C PRO A 232 -4.61 8.46 10.54
N ALA A 233 -4.33 9.75 10.35
CA ALA A 233 -3.09 10.26 9.76
C ALA A 233 -1.88 10.05 10.69
#